data_AF-A0A1Q7Q6E5-F1
#
_entry.id   AF-A0A1Q7Q6E5-F1
#
_cell.length_a   1.000
_cell.length_b   1.000
_cell.length_c   1.000
_cell.angle_alpha   90.00
_cell.angle_beta   90.00
_cell.angle_gamma   90.00
#
_symmetry.space_group_name_H-M   'P 1'
#
loop_
_entity.id
_entity.type
_entity.pdbx_description
1 polymer ?
#
loop_
_entity_poly.entity_id
_entity_poly.type
_entity_poly.pdbx_seq_one_letter_code
_entity_poly.pdbx_strand_id
1 'polypeptide(L)'
;MRWSLGLSLGGILLMATTGGAGVLDASWTAPTTNIDESPLMDLVAYRVYFGPSDAPCPGSSSLLVGSPTPSPPFGQTIAFRLAGLRAGTLYNVSVTAVDVSGAESACSTPAGARARMDFAVGPTGPLSLGRVEVGGFTEQTFTVSNTSGGTVTGSASVSAPFSLVSGNPFTLVGLGATQTVTVRFTPSAPAMATANVNFTANEDTVSRIVTGDGTDTIPPTLAITSPTGNAAYTTSNPLLTLGGTSSDNTGVTQVTWANDRSGGGTASGTTSWVASGIALQFGANVVTVTARDAAGNTATASLTVTLAGILTFTDDPLTAQDTAIRTVHIMELRAAIDGVRVARELAAFDWTDPALIPGSTPVKAIHVAELRTALSHAYEAAGLTPPRYSDPTPIAGLTVIKATDLNELRTFVRALE
;
A
#
# COMPACT_ATOMS: atom_id res chain seq x y z
N MET A 1 62.21 -27.24 17.96
CA MET A 1 62.15 -25.78 18.20
C MET A 1 60.81 -25.48 18.88
N ARG A 2 60.80 -25.08 20.15
CA ARG A 2 59.55 -24.69 20.85
C ARG A 2 59.82 -23.40 21.61
N TRP A 3 59.14 -22.34 21.20
CA TRP A 3 59.10 -21.04 21.86
C TRP A 3 57.65 -20.88 22.32
N SER A 4 57.41 -20.25 23.46
CA SER A 4 56.05 -19.91 23.91
C SER A 4 55.80 -18.43 23.69
N LEU A 5 55.27 -18.05 22.53
CA LEU A 5 54.62 -16.75 22.35
C LEU A 5 53.21 -16.82 22.93
N GLY A 6 52.91 -16.01 23.95
CA GLY A 6 51.55 -15.81 24.43
C GLY A 6 50.76 -14.94 23.45
N LEU A 7 49.74 -15.52 22.81
CA LEU A 7 48.86 -14.85 21.85
C LEU A 7 47.45 -14.77 22.46
N SER A 8 46.82 -13.59 22.39
CA SER A 8 45.44 -13.40 22.83
C SER A 8 44.61 -12.64 21.78
N LEU A 9 43.33 -12.98 21.67
CA LEU A 9 42.34 -12.40 20.76
C LEU A 9 41.08 -12.01 21.55
N GLY A 10 40.40 -10.95 21.14
CA GLY A 10 39.09 -10.54 21.68
C GLY A 10 37.99 -10.56 20.61
N GLY A 11 36.82 -11.14 20.91
CA GLY A 11 35.64 -11.13 20.02
C GLY A 11 34.32 -11.54 20.71
N ILE A 12 33.21 -10.90 20.33
CA ILE A 12 31.83 -11.16 20.77
C ILE A 12 30.99 -11.70 19.60
N LEU A 13 30.06 -12.61 19.93
CA LEU A 13 29.17 -13.36 19.04
C LEU A 13 28.20 -12.48 18.25
N LEU A 14 28.15 -12.61 16.91
CA LEU A 14 27.02 -12.26 16.02
C LEU A 14 27.15 -12.99 14.67
N MET A 15 26.01 -13.25 14.01
CA MET A 15 25.86 -14.18 12.87
C MET A 15 26.43 -13.69 11.52
N ALA A 16 26.70 -14.65 10.62
CA ALA A 16 27.50 -14.51 9.40
C ALA A 16 26.72 -14.05 8.14
N THR A 17 27.40 -13.25 7.30
CA THR A 17 27.07 -12.95 5.89
C THR A 17 28.32 -13.10 5.01
N THR A 18 28.14 -13.27 3.70
CA THR A 18 29.18 -13.48 2.69
C THR A 18 29.79 -12.16 2.19
N GLY A 19 31.06 -11.89 2.47
CA GLY A 19 31.78 -10.69 1.99
C GLY A 19 32.96 -10.34 2.91
N GLY A 20 33.91 -9.51 2.46
CA GLY A 20 35.22 -9.30 3.12
C GLY A 20 35.44 -7.96 3.82
N ALA A 21 34.79 -7.68 4.96
CA ALA A 21 35.09 -6.51 5.83
C ALA A 21 35.25 -6.89 7.32
N GLY A 22 35.40 -8.18 7.60
CA GLY A 22 35.70 -8.72 8.91
C GLY A 22 37.05 -8.23 9.44
N VAL A 23 37.09 -7.85 10.71
CA VAL A 23 38.34 -7.51 11.42
C VAL A 23 38.57 -8.39 12.64
N LEU A 24 39.84 -8.65 12.93
CA LEU A 24 40.31 -9.30 14.15
C LEU A 24 41.46 -8.51 14.77
N ASP A 25 41.40 -8.29 16.07
CA ASP A 25 42.48 -7.67 16.83
C ASP A 25 43.35 -8.75 17.45
N ALA A 26 44.53 -8.97 16.84
CA ALA A 26 45.52 -9.90 17.34
C ALA A 26 46.51 -9.15 18.24
N SER A 27 46.87 -9.75 19.37
CA SER A 27 47.93 -9.22 20.25
C SER A 27 48.83 -10.33 20.77
N TRP A 28 50.14 -10.10 20.72
CA TRP A 28 51.15 -11.05 21.17
C TRP A 28 52.26 -10.37 21.96
N THR A 29 52.93 -11.14 22.82
CA THR A 29 54.15 -10.68 23.50
C THR A 29 55.37 -10.90 22.60
N ALA A 30 56.19 -9.85 22.42
CA ALA A 30 57.42 -9.89 21.65
C ALA A 30 58.47 -10.80 22.33
N PRO A 31 59.22 -11.62 21.57
CA PRO A 31 60.32 -12.40 22.11
C PRO A 31 61.51 -11.50 22.45
N THR A 32 62.28 -11.87 23.48
CA THR A 32 63.47 -11.14 23.93
C THR A 32 64.77 -11.92 23.75
N THR A 33 64.70 -13.22 23.44
CA THR A 33 65.85 -14.12 23.37
C THR A 33 65.73 -15.07 22.17
N ASN A 34 66.89 -15.53 21.70
CA ASN A 34 67.03 -16.63 20.75
C ASN A 34 66.85 -18.00 21.44
N ILE A 35 66.89 -19.09 20.65
CA ILE A 35 66.79 -20.47 21.15
C ILE A 35 67.93 -20.84 22.09
N ASP A 36 69.12 -20.29 21.84
CA ASP A 36 70.32 -20.50 22.64
C ASP A 36 70.37 -19.61 23.90
N GLU A 37 69.24 -18.98 24.26
CA GLU A 37 69.07 -18.04 25.37
C GLU A 37 69.89 -16.74 25.22
N SER A 38 70.58 -16.53 24.09
CA SER A 38 71.21 -15.26 23.79
C SER A 38 70.16 -14.15 23.57
N PRO A 39 70.47 -12.88 23.89
CA PRO A 39 69.55 -11.78 23.63
C PRO A 39 69.22 -11.62 22.14
N LEU A 40 67.94 -11.41 21.83
CA LEU A 40 67.47 -11.12 20.47
C LEU A 40 67.82 -9.67 20.10
N MET A 41 68.57 -9.47 19.02
CA MET A 41 69.14 -8.17 18.62
C MET A 41 68.92 -7.81 17.15
N ASP A 42 68.21 -8.66 16.41
CA ASP A 42 68.09 -8.63 14.95
C ASP A 42 66.65 -8.90 14.48
N LEU A 43 65.66 -8.67 15.34
CA LEU A 43 64.25 -8.84 15.01
C LEU A 43 63.79 -7.78 13.99
N VAL A 44 63.35 -8.18 12.81
CA VAL A 44 62.88 -7.23 11.78
C VAL A 44 61.36 -7.15 11.70
N ALA A 45 60.68 -8.27 11.91
CA ALA A 45 59.23 -8.35 11.74
C ALA A 45 58.62 -9.55 12.47
N TYR A 46 57.30 -9.60 12.46
CA TYR A 46 56.49 -10.75 12.80
C TYR A 46 55.71 -11.18 11.57
N ARG A 47 55.71 -12.48 11.26
CA ARG A 47 54.79 -13.01 10.25
C ARG A 47 53.55 -13.54 10.95
N VAL A 48 52.40 -12.98 10.59
CA VAL A 48 51.10 -13.34 11.15
C VAL A 48 50.40 -14.24 10.14
N TYR A 49 50.24 -15.51 10.48
CA TYR A 49 49.49 -16.50 9.72
C TYR A 49 48.05 -16.53 10.20
N PHE A 50 47.09 -16.57 9.28
CA PHE A 50 45.67 -16.57 9.63
C PHE A 50 44.85 -17.38 8.63
N GLY A 51 43.77 -18.02 9.11
CA GLY A 51 42.86 -18.76 8.24
C GLY A 51 41.80 -19.51 9.04
N PRO A 52 40.84 -20.16 8.36
CA PRO A 52 39.83 -20.98 9.02
C PRO A 52 40.38 -22.32 9.56
N SER A 53 41.63 -22.67 9.26
CA SER A 53 42.31 -23.89 9.75
C SER A 53 42.66 -23.78 11.23
N ASP A 54 42.58 -24.87 11.99
CA ASP A 54 43.02 -24.93 13.41
C ASP A 54 44.55 -24.83 13.59
N ALA A 55 45.30 -25.08 12.52
CA ALA A 55 46.76 -24.88 12.47
C ALA A 55 47.09 -23.95 11.29
N PRO A 56 47.05 -22.62 11.48
CA PRO A 56 47.26 -21.66 10.40
C PRO A 56 48.75 -21.51 10.01
N CYS A 57 49.69 -22.03 10.80
CA CYS A 57 51.14 -21.88 10.61
C CYS A 57 51.85 -23.24 10.45
N PRO A 58 52.69 -23.43 9.41
CA PRO A 58 52.89 -22.54 8.27
C PRO A 58 51.73 -22.65 7.27
N GLY A 59 51.15 -21.52 6.87
CA GLY A 59 50.01 -21.47 5.95
C GLY A 59 50.23 -20.47 4.81
N SER A 60 49.41 -20.59 3.76
CA SER A 60 49.50 -19.72 2.57
C SER A 60 48.98 -18.29 2.80
N SER A 61 48.11 -18.10 3.79
CA SER A 61 47.57 -16.78 4.16
C SER A 61 48.39 -16.20 5.31
N SER A 62 49.23 -15.22 5.00
CA SER A 62 50.05 -14.52 5.99
C SER A 62 50.31 -13.06 5.62
N LEU A 63 50.67 -12.25 6.61
CA LEU A 63 51.15 -10.87 6.41
C LEU A 63 52.35 -10.59 7.32
N LEU A 64 53.16 -9.59 6.95
CA LEU A 64 54.29 -9.14 7.76
C LEU A 64 53.94 -7.87 8.55
N VAL A 65 54.20 -7.91 9.86
CA VAL A 65 54.09 -6.78 10.78
C VAL A 65 55.49 -6.38 11.19
N GLY A 66 55.95 -5.19 10.80
CA GLY A 66 57.30 -4.71 11.16
C GLY A 66 57.49 -4.64 12.68
N SER A 67 58.67 -5.03 13.15
CA SER A 67 59.03 -4.86 14.55
C SER A 67 59.38 -3.39 14.82
N PRO A 68 58.90 -2.78 15.91
CA PRO A 68 59.27 -1.41 16.26
C PRO A 68 60.73 -1.28 16.76
N THR A 69 61.35 -2.39 17.14
CA THR A 69 62.74 -2.46 17.59
C THR A 69 63.36 -3.82 17.27
N PRO A 70 64.65 -3.88 16.92
CA PRO A 70 65.36 -5.14 16.73
C PRO A 70 65.62 -5.91 18.04
N SER A 71 65.50 -5.24 19.19
CA SER A 71 65.66 -5.82 20.52
C SER A 71 64.50 -5.40 21.44
N PRO A 72 63.36 -6.11 21.43
CA PRO A 72 62.21 -5.84 22.29
C PRO A 72 62.54 -5.90 23.79
N PRO A 73 62.04 -4.98 24.63
CA PRO A 73 62.09 -5.15 26.08
C PRO A 73 61.11 -6.23 26.56
N PHE A 74 61.38 -6.80 27.75
CA PHE A 74 60.53 -7.82 28.36
C PHE A 74 59.08 -7.36 28.53
N GLY A 75 58.13 -8.21 28.13
CA GLY A 75 56.70 -7.94 28.23
C GLY A 75 56.15 -6.95 27.20
N GLN A 76 56.95 -6.52 26.21
CA GLN A 76 56.46 -5.69 25.11
C GLN A 76 55.32 -6.43 24.38
N THR A 77 54.15 -5.82 24.32
CA THR A 77 53.00 -6.34 23.59
C THR A 77 52.90 -5.64 22.24
N ILE A 78 52.76 -6.43 21.18
CA ILE A 78 52.45 -5.96 19.84
C ILE A 78 50.97 -6.23 19.58
N ALA A 79 50.26 -5.23 19.09
CA ALA A 79 48.87 -5.34 18.69
C ALA A 79 48.74 -5.00 17.21
N PHE A 80 47.99 -5.81 16.48
CA PHE A 80 47.75 -5.64 15.06
C PHE A 80 46.32 -6.03 14.68
N ARG A 81 45.70 -5.22 13.82
CA ARG A 81 44.35 -5.48 13.31
C ARG A 81 44.43 -6.15 11.94
N LEU A 82 43.99 -7.41 11.89
CA LEU A 82 43.70 -8.12 10.64
C LEU A 82 42.41 -7.56 10.04
N ALA A 83 42.44 -7.22 8.76
CA ALA A 83 41.29 -6.70 8.00
C ALA A 83 41.11 -7.49 6.70
N GLY A 84 39.99 -7.29 6.01
CA GLY A 84 39.65 -8.04 4.79
C GLY A 84 39.27 -9.50 5.05
N LEU A 85 38.88 -9.83 6.28
CA LEU A 85 38.38 -11.16 6.65
C LEU A 85 36.88 -11.26 6.34
N ARG A 86 36.31 -12.46 6.38
CA ARG A 86 34.85 -12.62 6.28
C ARG A 86 34.20 -12.45 7.65
N ALA A 87 33.34 -11.46 7.82
CA ALA A 87 32.64 -11.23 9.08
C ALA A 87 31.84 -12.47 9.54
N GLY A 88 31.82 -12.73 10.85
CA GLY A 88 31.19 -13.91 11.47
C GLY A 88 31.96 -15.23 11.28
N THR A 89 32.96 -15.28 10.40
CA THR A 89 33.79 -16.47 10.17
C THR A 89 34.83 -16.63 11.27
N LEU A 90 35.04 -17.85 11.77
CA LEU A 90 36.11 -18.16 12.72
C LEU A 90 37.45 -18.18 11.98
N TYR A 91 38.41 -17.42 12.48
CA TYR A 91 39.80 -17.49 12.03
C TYR A 91 40.68 -17.85 13.22
N ASN A 92 41.63 -18.76 12.98
CA ASN A 92 42.74 -18.99 13.87
C ASN A 92 43.95 -18.22 13.37
N VAL A 93 44.74 -17.70 14.32
CA VAL A 93 45.92 -16.87 14.09
C VAL A 93 47.11 -17.48 14.81
N SER A 94 48.26 -17.52 14.15
CA SER A 94 49.57 -17.86 14.73
C SER A 94 50.62 -16.87 14.25
N VAL A 95 51.65 -16.64 15.05
CA VAL A 95 52.71 -15.66 14.77
C VAL A 95 54.08 -16.31 14.85
N THR A 96 54.97 -15.95 13.92
CA THR A 96 56.42 -16.21 13.98
C THR A 96 57.18 -14.90 14.05
N ALA A 97 58.34 -14.90 14.71
CA ALA A 97 59.31 -13.81 14.66
C ALA A 97 60.22 -14.01 13.44
N VAL A 98 60.61 -12.91 12.79
CA VAL A 98 61.44 -12.90 11.58
C VAL A 98 62.66 -12.04 11.83
N ASP A 99 63.86 -12.58 11.59
CA ASP A 99 65.13 -11.85 11.73
C ASP A 99 65.54 -11.10 10.45
N VAL A 100 66.65 -10.35 10.51
CA VAL A 100 67.22 -9.61 9.37
C VAL A 100 67.64 -10.49 8.19
N SER A 101 67.89 -11.80 8.41
CA SER A 101 68.21 -12.76 7.36
C SER A 101 66.96 -13.36 6.70
N GLY A 102 65.78 -13.07 7.27
CA GLY A 102 64.49 -13.61 6.85
C GLY A 102 64.16 -14.97 7.44
N ALA A 103 64.94 -15.45 8.42
CA ALA A 103 64.65 -16.72 9.09
C ALA A 103 63.51 -16.56 10.10
N GLU A 104 62.66 -17.58 10.20
CA GLU A 104 61.47 -17.55 11.05
C GLU A 104 61.62 -18.42 12.29
N SER A 105 61.06 -17.96 13.40
CA SER A 105 60.92 -18.75 14.62
C SER A 105 59.92 -19.90 14.47
N ALA A 106 59.80 -20.73 15.51
CA ALA A 106 58.67 -21.66 15.62
C ALA A 106 57.34 -20.88 15.73
N CYS A 107 56.25 -21.49 15.25
CA CYS A 107 54.90 -20.94 15.35
C CYS A 107 54.46 -20.77 16.80
N SER A 108 53.80 -19.66 17.11
CA SER A 108 53.04 -19.51 18.36
C SER A 108 51.90 -20.51 18.45
N THR A 109 51.39 -20.74 19.67
CA THR A 109 50.12 -21.46 19.85
C THR A 109 49.00 -20.74 19.08
N PRO A 110 48.18 -21.44 18.27
CA PRO A 110 47.06 -20.82 17.59
C PRO A 110 46.07 -20.22 18.58
N ALA A 111 45.53 -19.06 18.25
CA ALA A 111 44.40 -18.46 18.96
C ALA A 111 43.27 -18.22 17.95
N GLY A 112 42.02 -18.52 18.33
CA GLY A 112 40.86 -18.44 17.44
C GLY A 112 39.85 -17.38 17.87
N ALA A 113 39.34 -16.59 16.92
CA ALA A 113 38.24 -15.67 17.12
C ALA A 113 37.41 -15.46 15.83
N ARG A 114 36.14 -15.09 15.97
CA ARG A 114 35.30 -14.75 14.82
C ARG A 114 35.54 -13.30 14.41
N ALA A 115 35.75 -13.06 13.12
CA ALA A 115 35.94 -11.71 12.61
C ALA A 115 34.66 -10.86 12.80
N ARG A 116 34.79 -9.63 13.26
CA ARG A 116 33.65 -8.71 13.46
C ARG A 116 33.50 -7.74 12.27
N MET A 117 32.30 -7.21 12.04
CA MET A 117 32.10 -6.12 11.07
C MET A 117 32.95 -4.90 11.42
N ASP A 118 33.49 -4.21 10.41
CA ASP A 118 34.27 -2.98 10.52
C ASP A 118 33.42 -1.71 10.63
N PHE A 119 32.10 -1.83 10.44
CA PHE A 119 31.11 -0.80 10.75
C PHE A 119 29.86 -1.35 11.44
N ALA A 120 29.11 -0.46 12.08
CA ALA A 120 27.82 -0.77 12.69
C ALA A 120 26.78 0.30 12.37
N VAL A 121 25.52 -0.12 12.28
CA VAL A 121 24.38 0.76 11.98
C VAL A 121 23.38 0.72 13.14
N GLY A 122 23.08 1.88 13.73
CA GLY A 122 22.07 2.06 14.76
C GLY A 122 20.87 2.88 14.26
N PRO A 123 19.65 2.63 14.76
CA PRO A 123 19.27 1.55 15.69
C PRO A 123 19.33 0.16 15.04
N THR A 124 19.38 -0.90 15.85
CA THR A 124 19.45 -2.30 15.39
C THR A 124 18.08 -2.96 15.20
N GLY A 125 17.04 -2.45 15.89
CA GLY A 125 15.64 -2.87 15.67
C GLY A 125 15.00 -2.18 14.47
N PRO A 126 13.77 -2.58 14.09
CA PRO A 126 12.99 -1.89 13.06
C PRO A 126 12.80 -0.41 13.43
N LEU A 127 13.10 0.48 12.48
CA LEU A 127 12.90 1.92 12.62
C LEU A 127 11.55 2.29 12.03
N SER A 128 10.61 2.69 12.88
CA SER A 128 9.31 3.18 12.42
C SER A 128 9.38 4.66 12.07
N LEU A 129 8.85 4.99 10.90
CA LEU A 129 8.60 6.34 10.41
C LEU A 129 7.19 6.84 10.79
N GLY A 130 6.36 5.98 11.41
CA GLY A 130 5.03 6.36 11.90
C GLY A 130 3.96 6.44 10.81
N ARG A 131 2.86 7.13 11.13
CA ARG A 131 1.72 7.37 10.23
C ARG A 131 1.89 8.68 9.48
N VAL A 132 1.64 8.66 8.18
CA VAL A 132 1.78 9.82 7.29
C VAL A 132 0.61 9.87 6.32
N GLU A 133 -0.02 11.03 6.19
CA GLU A 133 -1.05 11.26 5.16
C GLU A 133 -0.47 11.08 3.75
N VAL A 134 -1.24 10.47 2.85
CA VAL A 134 -0.82 10.28 1.46
C VAL A 134 -0.46 11.61 0.81
N GLY A 135 0.71 11.66 0.15
CA GLY A 135 1.29 12.89 -0.42
C GLY A 135 2.16 13.69 0.55
N GLY A 136 2.10 13.39 1.85
CA GLY A 136 3.02 13.92 2.86
C GLY A 136 4.33 13.13 2.93
N PHE A 137 5.20 13.53 3.86
CA PHE A 137 6.41 12.77 4.17
C PHE A 137 6.80 12.90 5.64
N THR A 138 7.64 11.97 6.08
CA THR A 138 8.33 12.04 7.37
C THR A 138 9.74 11.47 7.21
N GLU A 139 10.65 11.84 8.11
CA GLU A 139 12.04 11.46 8.06
C GLU A 139 12.48 10.86 9.38
N GLN A 140 13.35 9.87 9.30
CA GLN A 140 14.06 9.30 10.43
C GLN A 140 15.51 9.05 10.04
N THR A 141 16.36 8.80 11.03
CA THR A 141 17.79 8.68 10.80
C THR A 141 18.36 7.38 11.30
N PHE A 142 19.29 6.81 10.53
CA PHE A 142 20.26 5.83 11.01
C PHE A 142 21.60 6.51 11.31
N THR A 143 22.35 5.94 12.24
CA THR A 143 23.75 6.32 12.49
C THR A 143 24.65 5.17 12.07
N VAL A 144 25.54 5.42 11.12
CA VAL A 144 26.61 4.51 10.72
C VAL A 144 27.85 4.87 11.54
N SER A 145 28.55 3.87 12.07
CA SER A 145 29.70 4.05 12.95
C SER A 145 30.85 3.13 12.56
N ASN A 146 32.08 3.64 12.63
CA ASN A 146 33.30 2.89 12.33
C ASN A 146 33.80 2.18 13.59
N THR A 147 33.94 0.85 13.52
CA THR A 147 34.37 -0.01 14.64
C THR A 147 35.80 -0.55 14.47
N SER A 148 36.47 -0.17 13.38
CA SER A 148 37.74 -0.72 12.92
C SER A 148 38.90 0.27 12.86
N GLY A 149 38.70 1.54 13.19
CA GLY A 149 39.80 2.50 13.38
C GLY A 149 40.48 3.03 12.12
N GLY A 150 40.25 2.39 10.96
CA GLY A 150 40.70 2.84 9.65
C GLY A 150 39.69 3.74 8.95
N THR A 151 39.69 3.74 7.61
CA THR A 151 38.65 4.41 6.80
C THR A 151 37.63 3.38 6.32
N VAL A 152 36.35 3.64 6.59
CA VAL A 152 35.22 2.87 6.06
C VAL A 152 34.48 3.73 5.04
N THR A 153 34.38 3.27 3.80
CA THR A 153 33.61 3.90 2.73
C THR A 153 32.49 2.98 2.28
N GLY A 154 31.28 3.51 2.13
CA GLY A 154 30.14 2.72 1.73
C GLY A 154 28.97 3.53 1.22
N SER A 155 27.90 2.84 0.88
CA SER A 155 26.64 3.42 0.45
C SER A 155 25.46 2.73 1.12
N ALA A 156 24.31 3.37 1.07
CA ALA A 156 23.04 2.83 1.49
C ALA A 156 22.06 2.78 0.30
N SER A 157 21.12 1.84 0.37
CA SER A 157 20.02 1.71 -0.59
C SER A 157 18.73 1.32 0.11
N VAL A 158 17.60 1.73 -0.46
CA VAL A 158 16.24 1.37 -0.01
C VAL A 158 15.29 1.48 -1.19
N SER A 159 14.21 0.69 -1.20
CA SER A 159 13.15 0.78 -2.21
C SER A 159 12.05 1.76 -1.81
N ALA A 160 11.35 2.31 -2.81
CA ALA A 160 10.10 3.04 -2.60
C ALA A 160 9.10 2.21 -1.75
N PRO A 161 8.22 2.87 -0.96
CA PRO A 161 8.01 4.32 -0.82
C PRO A 161 9.03 5.03 0.10
N PHE A 162 10.14 4.38 0.45
CA PHE A 162 11.23 5.01 1.18
C PHE A 162 12.31 5.55 0.23
N SER A 163 13.02 6.59 0.66
CA SER A 163 14.15 7.16 -0.08
C SER A 163 15.24 7.64 0.88
N LEU A 164 16.47 7.77 0.39
CA LEU A 164 17.59 8.32 1.16
C LEU A 164 17.75 9.80 0.81
N VAL A 165 17.66 10.66 1.81
CA VAL A 165 17.68 12.12 1.64
C VAL A 165 19.09 12.68 1.78
N SER A 166 19.86 12.17 2.74
CA SER A 166 21.20 12.66 3.03
C SER A 166 22.06 11.60 3.72
N GLY A 167 23.38 11.80 3.71
CA GLY A 167 24.35 10.89 4.35
C GLY A 167 24.74 9.67 3.52
N ASN A 168 24.31 9.61 2.26
CA ASN A 168 24.62 8.54 1.33
C ASN A 168 25.28 9.12 0.06
N PRO A 169 26.46 8.65 -0.39
CA PRO A 169 27.33 7.66 0.26
C PRO A 169 27.92 8.18 1.58
N PHE A 170 28.50 7.27 2.37
CA PHE A 170 29.13 7.59 3.66
C PHE A 170 30.64 7.29 3.67
N THR A 171 31.39 8.05 4.47
CA THR A 171 32.83 7.86 4.68
C THR A 171 33.20 8.19 6.12
N LEU A 172 33.79 7.23 6.83
CA LEU A 172 34.10 7.32 8.25
C LEU A 172 35.59 7.11 8.47
N VAL A 173 36.30 8.12 8.97
CA VAL A 173 37.74 8.06 9.21
C VAL A 173 38.02 8.00 10.71
N GLY A 174 38.67 6.93 11.15
CA GLY A 174 39.06 6.75 12.55
C GLY A 174 38.03 6.00 13.39
N LEU A 175 38.49 5.47 14.53
CA LEU A 175 37.68 4.62 15.40
C LEU A 175 36.57 5.45 16.05
N GLY A 176 35.33 4.98 15.98
CA GLY A 176 34.18 5.66 16.56
C GLY A 176 33.65 6.84 15.73
N ALA A 177 34.23 7.12 14.56
CA ALA A 177 33.66 8.10 13.64
C ALA A 177 32.25 7.68 13.22
N THR A 178 31.33 8.65 13.14
CA THR A 178 29.93 8.41 12.80
C THR A 178 29.44 9.30 11.67
N GLN A 179 28.42 8.83 10.96
CA GLN A 179 27.67 9.60 9.98
C GLN A 179 26.19 9.27 10.05
N THR A 180 25.37 10.30 9.99
CA THR A 180 23.91 10.18 9.96
C THR A 180 23.43 9.96 8.54
N VAL A 181 22.58 8.95 8.34
CA VAL A 181 21.89 8.66 7.09
C VAL A 181 20.40 8.88 7.30
N THR A 182 19.83 9.82 6.55
CA THR A 182 18.42 10.20 6.67
C THR A 182 17.60 9.42 5.66
N VAL A 183 16.60 8.67 6.16
CA VAL A 183 15.60 7.98 5.36
C VAL A 183 14.28 8.73 5.44
N ARG A 184 13.62 8.91 4.30
CA ARG A 184 12.30 9.52 4.18
C ARG A 184 11.29 8.48 3.77
N PHE A 185 10.09 8.53 4.34
CA PHE A 185 8.91 7.80 3.90
C PHE A 185 7.93 8.78 3.25
N THR A 186 7.48 8.47 2.03
CA THR A 186 6.54 9.30 1.26
C THR A 186 5.47 8.38 0.66
N PRO A 187 4.38 8.10 1.39
CA PRO A 187 3.33 7.19 0.92
C PRO A 187 2.56 7.78 -0.26
N SER A 188 2.29 6.95 -1.26
CA SER A 188 1.45 7.26 -2.42
C SER A 188 0.05 6.63 -2.36
N ALA A 189 -0.22 5.83 -1.33
CA ALA A 189 -1.50 5.14 -1.10
C ALA A 189 -1.65 4.83 0.40
N PRO A 190 -2.89 4.68 0.90
CA PRO A 190 -3.15 4.33 2.29
C PRO A 190 -2.83 2.85 2.52
N ALA A 191 -1.60 2.56 2.94
CA ALA A 191 -1.12 1.21 3.22
C ALA A 191 0.12 1.21 4.13
N MET A 192 0.29 0.13 4.88
CA MET A 192 1.56 -0.14 5.55
C MET A 192 2.64 -0.53 4.55
N ALA A 193 3.79 0.13 4.65
CA ALA A 193 4.99 -0.15 3.88
C ALA A 193 6.11 -0.67 4.80
N THR A 194 6.87 -1.64 4.30
CA THR A 194 8.06 -2.18 4.97
C THR A 194 9.16 -2.38 3.94
N ALA A 195 10.38 -1.99 4.29
CA ALA A 195 11.54 -2.19 3.42
C ALA A 195 12.82 -2.45 4.22
N ASN A 196 13.81 -3.02 3.55
CA ASN A 196 15.17 -3.11 4.05
C ASN A 196 15.96 -1.89 3.57
N VAL A 197 16.58 -1.16 4.49
CA VAL A 197 17.67 -0.23 4.20
C VAL A 197 18.98 -1.01 4.29
N ASN A 198 19.66 -1.18 3.17
CA ASN A 198 20.89 -1.95 3.06
C ASN A 198 22.07 -0.99 3.04
N PHE A 199 22.92 -1.07 4.06
CA PHE A 199 24.17 -0.33 4.16
C PHE A 199 25.32 -1.25 3.75
N THR A 200 26.02 -0.91 2.68
CA THR A 200 27.10 -1.72 2.13
C THR A 200 28.41 -0.95 2.21
N ALA A 201 29.42 -1.54 2.84
CA ALA A 201 30.79 -1.03 2.88
C ALA A 201 31.77 -2.20 2.79
N ASN A 202 32.86 -2.04 2.04
CA ASN A 202 33.92 -3.05 1.92
C ASN A 202 33.38 -4.47 1.60
N GLU A 203 32.39 -4.54 0.70
CA GLU A 203 31.69 -5.77 0.26
C GLU A 203 30.75 -6.44 1.28
N ASP A 204 30.68 -5.95 2.52
CA ASP A 204 29.75 -6.42 3.54
C ASP A 204 28.49 -5.55 3.60
N THR A 205 27.35 -6.18 3.90
CA THR A 205 26.05 -5.49 3.98
C THR A 205 25.40 -5.67 5.33
N VAL A 206 25.02 -4.55 5.95
CA VAL A 206 24.20 -4.49 7.15
C VAL A 206 22.80 -4.00 6.75
N SER A 207 21.79 -4.84 6.92
CA SER A 207 20.39 -4.48 6.64
C SER A 207 19.68 -4.00 7.90
N ARG A 208 18.86 -2.95 7.78
CA ARG A 208 17.91 -2.48 8.80
C ARG A 208 16.51 -2.44 8.23
N ILE A 209 15.52 -2.74 9.07
CA ILE A 209 14.12 -2.69 8.66
C ILE A 209 13.60 -1.28 8.93
N VAL A 210 12.87 -0.73 7.96
CA VAL A 210 12.04 0.47 8.14
C VAL A 210 10.59 0.13 7.92
N THR A 211 9.71 0.76 8.69
CA THR A 211 8.26 0.67 8.52
C THR A 211 7.63 2.05 8.47
N GLY A 212 6.53 2.19 7.74
CA GLY A 212 5.71 3.40 7.67
C GLY A 212 4.28 3.05 7.33
N ASP A 213 3.31 3.82 7.81
CA ASP A 213 1.88 3.59 7.58
C ASP A 213 1.30 4.79 6.83
N GLY A 214 0.97 4.60 5.55
CA GLY A 214 0.25 5.59 4.77
C GLY A 214 -1.21 5.63 5.19
N THR A 215 -1.73 6.80 5.56
CA THR A 215 -3.14 6.99 5.91
C THR A 215 -3.80 7.97 4.97
N ASP A 216 -5.11 7.86 4.80
CA ASP A 216 -5.89 8.86 4.09
C ASP A 216 -7.11 9.24 4.91
N THR A 217 -7.17 10.52 5.26
CA THR A 217 -8.11 11.13 6.22
C THR A 217 -8.93 12.22 5.55
N ILE A 218 -8.63 12.55 4.29
CA ILE A 218 -9.26 13.62 3.56
C ILE A 218 -10.53 13.05 2.93
N PRO A 219 -11.73 13.56 3.24
CA PRO A 219 -12.94 13.09 2.60
C PRO A 219 -13.01 13.54 1.13
N PRO A 220 -13.72 12.78 0.28
CA PRO A 220 -13.94 13.17 -1.11
C PRO A 220 -14.74 14.47 -1.20
N THR A 221 -14.60 15.19 -2.31
CA THR A 221 -15.54 16.23 -2.71
C THR A 221 -16.64 15.63 -3.59
N LEU A 222 -17.86 16.15 -3.46
CA LEU A 222 -19.04 15.65 -4.17
C LEU A 222 -19.97 16.81 -4.55
N ALA A 223 -20.43 16.82 -5.79
CA ALA A 223 -21.39 17.79 -6.29
C ALA A 223 -22.43 17.12 -7.20
N ILE A 224 -23.71 17.47 -7.00
CA ILE A 224 -24.80 17.18 -7.93
C ILE A 224 -24.86 18.33 -8.93
N THR A 225 -24.79 18.03 -10.23
CA THR A 225 -24.77 19.05 -11.30
C THR A 225 -25.94 18.92 -12.27
N SER A 226 -26.58 17.74 -12.29
CA SER A 226 -27.77 17.46 -13.08
C SER A 226 -28.84 16.82 -12.19
N PRO A 227 -30.11 17.24 -12.29
CA PRO A 227 -30.66 18.20 -13.27
C PRO A 227 -30.36 19.67 -12.94
N THR A 228 -29.89 19.96 -11.73
CA THR A 228 -29.54 21.31 -11.28
C THR A 228 -28.45 21.25 -10.22
N GLY A 229 -27.70 22.34 -10.06
CA GLY A 229 -26.81 22.56 -8.92
C GLY A 229 -27.49 23.26 -7.74
N ASN A 230 -28.78 23.60 -7.85
CA ASN A 230 -29.56 24.19 -6.77
C ASN A 230 -30.00 23.12 -5.76
N ALA A 231 -30.34 23.55 -4.53
CA ALA A 231 -30.81 22.64 -3.48
C ALA A 231 -32.18 22.01 -3.75
N ALA A 232 -32.97 22.57 -4.67
CA ALA A 232 -34.31 22.10 -5.01
C ALA A 232 -34.54 22.03 -6.52
N TYR A 233 -35.33 21.04 -6.94
CA TYR A 233 -35.72 20.80 -8.32
C TYR A 233 -37.19 20.34 -8.38
N THR A 234 -37.97 20.86 -9.32
CA THR A 234 -39.36 20.41 -9.55
C THR A 234 -39.47 19.75 -10.91
N THR A 235 -40.15 18.62 -10.98
CA THR A 235 -40.35 17.85 -12.20
C THR A 235 -41.75 17.26 -12.26
N SER A 236 -42.19 16.96 -13.47
CA SER A 236 -43.39 16.18 -13.77
C SER A 236 -43.05 14.74 -14.21
N ASN A 237 -41.77 14.39 -14.39
CA ASN A 237 -41.38 13.03 -14.75
C ASN A 237 -41.25 12.16 -13.49
N PRO A 238 -41.91 10.99 -13.40
CA PRO A 238 -41.85 10.09 -12.25
C PRO A 238 -40.49 9.38 -12.08
N LEU A 239 -39.60 9.44 -13.07
CA LEU A 239 -38.22 8.98 -12.97
C LEU A 239 -37.25 10.16 -13.04
N LEU A 240 -36.32 10.17 -12.11
CA LEU A 240 -35.20 11.10 -12.05
C LEU A 240 -33.91 10.44 -12.51
N THR A 241 -33.12 11.20 -13.26
CA THR A 241 -31.71 10.92 -13.50
C THR A 241 -30.89 12.02 -12.85
N LEU A 242 -30.02 11.64 -11.93
CA LEU A 242 -29.02 12.53 -11.36
C LEU A 242 -27.68 12.34 -12.05
N GLY A 243 -26.93 13.43 -12.14
CA GLY A 243 -25.54 13.41 -12.56
C GLY A 243 -24.72 14.39 -11.74
N GLY A 244 -23.43 14.12 -11.64
CA GLY A 244 -22.55 14.97 -10.87
C GLY A 244 -21.09 14.58 -10.99
N THR A 245 -20.28 15.23 -10.15
CA THR A 245 -18.85 14.97 -10.07
C THR A 245 -18.42 14.62 -8.66
N SER A 246 -17.38 13.81 -8.53
CA SER A 246 -16.67 13.62 -7.26
C SER A 246 -15.17 13.52 -7.50
N SER A 247 -14.37 13.90 -6.50
CA SER A 247 -12.92 13.80 -6.57
C SER A 247 -12.31 13.66 -5.18
N ASP A 248 -11.13 13.06 -5.11
CA ASP A 248 -10.40 12.80 -3.88
C ASP A 248 -8.89 12.71 -4.17
N ASN A 249 -8.03 12.89 -3.17
CA ASN A 249 -6.56 12.79 -3.30
C ASN A 249 -6.08 11.35 -3.57
N THR A 250 -6.80 10.32 -3.08
CA THR A 250 -6.51 8.90 -3.37
C THR A 250 -7.54 8.25 -4.27
N GLY A 251 -8.66 8.92 -4.49
CA GLY A 251 -9.66 8.60 -5.51
C GLY A 251 -10.94 8.01 -4.94
N VAL A 252 -12.07 8.33 -5.59
CA VAL A 252 -13.40 7.85 -5.20
C VAL A 252 -13.64 6.45 -5.76
N THR A 253 -14.01 5.51 -4.89
CA THR A 253 -14.25 4.10 -5.25
C THR A 253 -15.73 3.79 -5.45
N GLN A 254 -16.64 4.56 -4.85
CA GLN A 254 -18.07 4.33 -4.97
C GLN A 254 -18.87 5.63 -4.84
N VAL A 255 -19.93 5.75 -5.64
CA VAL A 255 -20.99 6.74 -5.43
C VAL A 255 -22.32 6.00 -5.31
N THR A 256 -23.02 6.20 -4.21
CA THR A 256 -24.36 5.65 -3.95
C THR A 256 -25.39 6.76 -3.81
N TRP A 257 -26.66 6.42 -3.94
CA TRP A 257 -27.77 7.33 -3.71
C TRP A 257 -28.88 6.63 -2.94
N ALA A 258 -29.65 7.42 -2.20
CA ALA A 258 -30.86 6.99 -1.52
C ALA A 258 -31.93 8.09 -1.65
N ASN A 259 -33.13 7.70 -2.04
CA ASN A 259 -34.35 8.50 -1.96
C ASN A 259 -35.12 8.06 -0.71
N ASP A 260 -35.47 9.01 0.15
CA ASP A 260 -36.25 8.79 1.38
C ASP A 260 -37.58 8.07 1.14
N ARG A 261 -38.12 8.11 -0.08
CA ARG A 261 -39.41 7.52 -0.43
C ARG A 261 -39.38 6.34 -1.40
N SER A 262 -38.24 6.01 -2.01
CA SER A 262 -38.19 4.99 -3.07
C SER A 262 -36.99 4.04 -2.99
N GLY A 263 -36.19 4.09 -1.93
CA GLY A 263 -35.01 3.23 -1.76
C GLY A 263 -33.73 3.83 -2.32
N GLY A 264 -32.72 3.00 -2.62
CA GLY A 264 -31.40 3.48 -3.03
C GLY A 264 -30.67 2.54 -3.98
N GLY A 265 -29.50 2.97 -4.44
CA GLY A 265 -28.68 2.22 -5.39
C GLY A 265 -27.27 2.79 -5.56
N THR A 266 -26.54 2.23 -6.52
CA THR A 266 -25.19 2.66 -6.88
C THR A 266 -25.23 3.43 -8.21
N ALA A 267 -24.53 4.55 -8.29
CA ALA A 267 -24.37 5.30 -9.52
C ALA A 267 -23.36 4.60 -10.46
N SER A 268 -23.47 4.87 -11.76
CA SER A 268 -22.47 4.49 -12.75
C SER A 268 -21.36 5.54 -12.77
N GLY A 269 -20.10 5.11 -12.68
CA GLY A 269 -18.95 6.01 -12.59
C GLY A 269 -18.72 6.58 -11.19
N THR A 270 -17.54 7.15 -10.96
CA THR A 270 -17.17 7.78 -9.67
C THR A 270 -16.77 9.23 -9.87
N THR A 271 -15.82 9.54 -10.77
CA THR A 271 -15.41 10.93 -11.03
C THR A 271 -16.51 11.74 -11.70
N SER A 272 -17.05 11.24 -12.82
CA SER A 272 -18.30 11.70 -13.40
C SER A 272 -19.30 10.57 -13.20
N TRP A 273 -20.30 10.81 -12.38
CA TRP A 273 -21.23 9.77 -11.97
C TRP A 273 -22.64 10.07 -12.45
N VAL A 274 -23.41 9.01 -12.72
CA VAL A 274 -24.80 9.07 -13.15
C VAL A 274 -25.64 8.06 -12.39
N ALA A 275 -26.74 8.51 -11.79
CA ALA A 275 -27.74 7.65 -11.18
C ALA A 275 -29.07 7.82 -11.94
N SER A 276 -29.45 6.79 -12.70
CA SER A 276 -30.66 6.80 -13.54
C SER A 276 -31.78 5.97 -12.95
N GLY A 277 -33.03 6.33 -13.28
CA GLY A 277 -34.20 5.52 -12.91
C GLY A 277 -34.57 5.62 -11.44
N ILE A 278 -34.25 6.74 -10.78
CA ILE A 278 -34.67 7.02 -9.41
C ILE A 278 -36.17 7.30 -9.44
N ALA A 279 -36.98 6.39 -8.90
CA ALA A 279 -38.41 6.58 -8.80
C ALA A 279 -38.75 7.72 -7.84
N LEU A 280 -39.71 8.56 -8.21
CA LEU A 280 -40.21 9.65 -7.38
C LEU A 280 -41.64 9.36 -6.90
N GLN A 281 -41.94 9.77 -5.68
CA GLN A 281 -43.29 9.82 -5.14
C GLN A 281 -43.85 11.24 -5.28
N PHE A 282 -45.17 11.40 -5.34
CA PHE A 282 -45.77 12.74 -5.42
C PHE A 282 -45.37 13.62 -4.22
N GLY A 283 -45.14 14.91 -4.49
CA GLY A 283 -44.60 15.86 -3.53
C GLY A 283 -43.09 15.78 -3.38
N ALA A 284 -42.58 16.18 -2.22
CA ALA A 284 -41.14 16.27 -1.96
C ALA A 284 -40.49 14.90 -1.75
N ASN A 285 -39.38 14.65 -2.44
CA ASN A 285 -38.47 13.51 -2.29
C ASN A 285 -37.09 14.08 -1.94
N VAL A 286 -36.43 13.57 -0.91
CA VAL A 286 -35.07 13.95 -0.54
C VAL A 286 -34.13 12.86 -1.04
N VAL A 287 -33.41 13.17 -2.11
CA VAL A 287 -32.40 12.27 -2.67
C VAL A 287 -31.03 12.65 -2.11
N THR A 288 -30.38 11.72 -1.41
CA THR A 288 -29.05 11.89 -0.83
C THR A 288 -28.05 11.02 -1.61
N VAL A 289 -27.00 11.65 -2.12
CA VAL A 289 -25.87 11.01 -2.80
C VAL A 289 -24.70 10.95 -1.82
N THR A 290 -24.01 9.81 -1.79
CA THR A 290 -22.82 9.58 -0.95
C THR A 290 -21.66 9.12 -1.82
N ALA A 291 -20.54 9.83 -1.79
CA ALA A 291 -19.27 9.41 -2.36
C ALA A 291 -18.40 8.77 -1.27
N ARG A 292 -17.66 7.72 -1.62
CA ARG A 292 -16.74 7.01 -0.74
C ARG A 292 -15.40 6.75 -1.43
N ASP A 293 -14.31 7.04 -0.75
CA ASP A 293 -12.94 6.76 -1.25
C ASP A 293 -12.48 5.34 -0.89
N ALA A 294 -11.21 5.03 -1.13
CA ALA A 294 -10.61 3.72 -0.81
C ALA A 294 -10.33 3.51 0.68
N ALA A 295 -10.08 4.59 1.43
CA ALA A 295 -9.81 4.57 2.87
C ALA A 295 -11.09 4.51 3.71
N GLY A 296 -12.25 4.74 3.08
CA GLY A 296 -13.56 4.71 3.68
C GLY A 296 -14.09 6.07 4.12
N ASN A 297 -13.42 7.17 3.80
CA ASN A 297 -13.96 8.51 4.05
C ASN A 297 -15.12 8.78 3.09
N THR A 298 -16.08 9.59 3.54
CA THR A 298 -17.31 9.85 2.79
C THR A 298 -17.67 11.32 2.74
N ALA A 299 -18.35 11.70 1.67
CA ALA A 299 -19.03 12.99 1.57
C ALA A 299 -20.43 12.80 1.01
N THR A 300 -21.35 13.66 1.44
CA THR A 300 -22.76 13.60 1.07
C THR A 300 -23.22 14.89 0.42
N ALA A 301 -24.15 14.76 -0.53
CA ALA A 301 -24.87 15.86 -1.13
C ALA A 301 -26.35 15.49 -1.25
N SER A 302 -27.27 16.42 -1.01
CA SER A 302 -28.70 16.17 -1.07
C SER A 302 -29.40 17.12 -2.03
N LEU A 303 -30.40 16.62 -2.73
CA LEU A 303 -31.30 17.37 -3.59
C LEU A 303 -32.75 17.09 -3.18
N THR A 304 -33.52 18.13 -2.89
CA THR A 304 -34.97 18.00 -2.71
C THR A 304 -35.66 18.08 -4.07
N VAL A 305 -36.26 16.98 -4.50
CA VAL A 305 -36.97 16.86 -5.77
C VAL A 305 -38.47 16.80 -5.51
N THR A 306 -39.21 17.77 -6.03
CA THR A 306 -40.67 17.78 -5.93
C THR A 306 -41.28 17.23 -7.23
N LEU A 307 -41.97 16.10 -7.14
CA LEU A 307 -42.82 15.59 -8.23
C LEU A 307 -44.17 16.28 -8.15
N ALA A 308 -44.50 17.09 -9.16
CA ALA A 308 -45.73 17.87 -9.19
C ALA A 308 -46.19 18.15 -10.63
N GLY A 309 -47.48 18.48 -10.76
CA GLY A 309 -48.12 18.70 -12.05
C GLY A 309 -48.52 17.39 -12.74
N ILE A 310 -48.95 17.52 -13.99
CA ILE A 310 -49.40 16.38 -14.81
C ILE A 310 -48.20 15.53 -15.18
N LEU A 311 -48.23 14.22 -14.87
CA LEU A 311 -47.10 13.34 -15.15
C LEU A 311 -46.71 13.39 -16.63
N THR A 312 -45.42 13.56 -16.88
CA THR A 312 -44.83 13.52 -18.22
C THR A 312 -44.06 12.23 -18.40
N PHE A 313 -44.27 11.55 -19.53
CA PHE A 313 -43.58 10.32 -19.90
C PHE A 313 -42.67 10.57 -21.11
N THR A 314 -41.59 9.80 -21.23
CA THR A 314 -40.72 9.82 -22.40
C THR A 314 -41.48 9.31 -23.63
N ASP A 315 -41.34 10.01 -24.77
CA ASP A 315 -42.06 9.76 -26.01
C ASP A 315 -43.59 9.69 -25.84
N ASP A 316 -44.21 10.78 -25.36
CA ASP A 316 -45.67 10.82 -25.15
C ASP A 316 -46.40 11.70 -26.19
N PRO A 317 -47.36 11.16 -26.97
CA PRO A 317 -47.80 9.77 -27.02
C PRO A 317 -46.87 8.85 -27.81
N LEU A 318 -46.91 7.53 -27.52
CA LEU A 318 -46.26 6.53 -28.35
C LEU A 318 -47.02 6.36 -29.66
N THR A 319 -46.35 6.52 -30.80
CA THR A 319 -46.94 6.33 -32.13
C THR A 319 -46.53 4.98 -32.71
N ALA A 320 -47.50 4.24 -33.27
CA ALA A 320 -47.25 2.94 -33.88
C ALA A 320 -46.28 3.08 -35.07
N GLN A 321 -45.39 2.10 -35.24
CA GLN A 321 -44.34 2.04 -36.28
C GLN A 321 -43.24 3.12 -36.22
N ASP A 322 -43.47 4.24 -35.54
CA ASP A 322 -42.45 5.29 -35.38
C ASP A 322 -41.69 5.17 -34.05
N THR A 323 -42.42 4.92 -32.95
CA THR A 323 -41.82 4.87 -31.62
C THR A 323 -41.61 3.44 -31.16
N ALA A 324 -40.35 3.03 -31.02
CA ALA A 324 -40.02 1.74 -30.42
C ALA A 324 -40.36 1.73 -28.92
N ILE A 325 -41.12 0.74 -28.48
CA ILE A 325 -41.41 0.52 -27.06
C ILE A 325 -40.13 0.06 -26.36
N ARG A 326 -39.70 0.83 -25.36
CA ARG A 326 -38.44 0.63 -24.63
C ARG A 326 -38.71 0.39 -23.15
N THR A 327 -37.75 -0.22 -22.48
CA THR A 327 -37.78 -0.50 -21.03
C THR A 327 -38.05 0.76 -20.21
N VAL A 328 -37.58 1.93 -20.65
CA VAL A 328 -37.83 3.23 -19.99
C VAL A 328 -39.33 3.53 -19.87
N HIS A 329 -40.14 3.20 -20.88
CA HIS A 329 -41.59 3.45 -20.85
C HIS A 329 -42.29 2.61 -19.78
N ILE A 330 -41.84 1.37 -19.58
CA ILE A 330 -42.33 0.49 -18.51
C ILE A 330 -41.89 1.01 -17.14
N MET A 331 -40.62 1.43 -17.00
CA MET A 331 -40.10 1.94 -15.74
C MET A 331 -40.83 3.22 -15.30
N GLU A 332 -41.10 4.15 -16.21
CA GLU A 332 -41.85 5.38 -15.88
C GLU A 332 -43.29 5.06 -15.45
N LEU A 333 -43.96 4.13 -16.14
CA LEU A 333 -45.30 3.69 -15.76
C LEU A 333 -45.32 2.95 -14.42
N ARG A 334 -44.33 2.10 -14.13
CA ARG A 334 -44.19 1.47 -12.82
C ARG A 334 -44.02 2.51 -11.72
N ALA A 335 -43.10 3.46 -11.91
CA ALA A 335 -42.87 4.54 -10.95
C ALA A 335 -44.12 5.41 -10.74
N ALA A 336 -44.82 5.77 -11.82
CA ALA A 336 -46.07 6.51 -11.74
C ALA A 336 -47.17 5.74 -10.98
N ILE A 337 -47.35 4.45 -11.31
CA ILE A 337 -48.36 3.60 -10.69
C ILE A 337 -48.04 3.35 -9.22
N ASP A 338 -46.79 3.03 -8.87
CA ASP A 338 -46.36 2.93 -7.48
C ASP A 338 -46.53 4.26 -6.74
N GLY A 339 -46.29 5.39 -7.43
CA GLY A 339 -46.59 6.74 -6.96
C GLY A 339 -48.03 6.92 -6.49
N VAL A 340 -48.98 6.64 -7.37
CA VAL A 340 -50.41 6.78 -7.07
C VAL A 340 -50.92 5.72 -6.09
N ARG A 341 -50.27 4.55 -6.00
CA ARG A 341 -50.56 3.50 -5.02
C ARG A 341 -50.17 3.95 -3.60
N VAL A 342 -48.95 4.45 -3.43
CA VAL A 342 -48.46 4.94 -2.13
C VAL A 342 -49.31 6.12 -1.63
N ALA A 343 -49.72 7.02 -2.54
CA ALA A 343 -50.64 8.12 -2.20
C ALA A 343 -52.01 7.64 -1.67
N ARG A 344 -52.35 6.37 -1.88
CA ARG A 344 -53.58 5.71 -1.43
C ARG A 344 -53.30 4.66 -0.35
N GLU A 345 -52.18 4.79 0.34
CA GLU A 345 -51.76 3.90 1.45
C GLU A 345 -51.60 2.43 1.04
N LEU A 346 -51.46 2.16 -0.27
CA LEU A 346 -51.12 0.83 -0.77
C LEU A 346 -49.59 0.66 -0.75
N ALA A 347 -49.14 -0.56 -0.45
CA ALA A 347 -47.75 -0.94 -0.65
C ALA A 347 -47.37 -0.85 -2.14
N ALA A 348 -46.08 -0.66 -2.41
CA ALA A 348 -45.53 -0.79 -3.76
C ALA A 348 -45.90 -2.17 -4.35
N PHE A 349 -46.08 -2.23 -5.67
CA PHE A 349 -46.47 -3.49 -6.31
C PHE A 349 -45.28 -4.47 -6.37
N ASP A 350 -45.51 -5.74 -6.06
CA ASP A 350 -44.51 -6.80 -6.15
C ASP A 350 -44.32 -7.24 -7.61
N TRP A 351 -43.48 -6.51 -8.34
CA TRP A 351 -43.17 -6.77 -9.75
C TRP A 351 -42.36 -8.08 -9.93
N THR A 352 -42.78 -8.97 -10.84
CA THR A 352 -42.09 -10.25 -11.10
C THR A 352 -40.64 -10.06 -11.55
N ASP A 353 -40.39 -9.08 -12.43
CA ASP A 353 -39.06 -8.64 -12.82
C ASP A 353 -38.73 -7.32 -12.10
N PRO A 354 -38.21 -7.32 -10.84
CA PRO A 354 -38.05 -6.11 -10.06
C PRO A 354 -36.96 -5.18 -10.59
N ALA A 355 -35.91 -5.73 -11.22
CA ALA A 355 -34.80 -4.97 -11.81
C ALA A 355 -34.94 -4.90 -13.34
N LEU A 356 -35.27 -3.71 -13.85
CA LEU A 356 -35.31 -3.42 -15.29
C LEU A 356 -34.12 -2.53 -15.66
N ILE A 357 -33.26 -2.99 -16.57
CA ILE A 357 -32.08 -2.26 -17.03
C ILE A 357 -32.36 -1.74 -18.45
N PRO A 358 -32.41 -0.41 -18.68
CA PRO A 358 -32.57 0.17 -20.00
C PRO A 358 -31.56 -0.37 -21.01
N GLY A 359 -32.04 -0.81 -22.17
CA GLY A 359 -31.18 -1.35 -23.24
C GLY A 359 -30.74 -2.81 -23.06
N SER A 360 -30.97 -3.44 -21.90
CA SER A 360 -30.62 -4.84 -21.66
C SER A 360 -31.83 -5.72 -21.35
N THR A 361 -32.79 -5.24 -20.56
CA THR A 361 -33.98 -6.02 -20.22
C THR A 361 -35.05 -5.86 -21.30
N PRO A 362 -35.45 -6.93 -22.02
CA PRO A 362 -36.51 -6.85 -23.01
C PRO A 362 -37.86 -6.58 -22.33
N VAL A 363 -38.69 -5.75 -22.97
CA VAL A 363 -40.07 -5.54 -22.53
C VAL A 363 -40.88 -6.81 -22.83
N LYS A 364 -41.59 -7.32 -21.82
CA LYS A 364 -42.38 -8.56 -21.89
C LYS A 364 -43.85 -8.27 -21.65
N ALA A 365 -44.73 -9.10 -22.23
CA ALA A 365 -46.19 -8.97 -22.04
C ALA A 365 -46.60 -9.01 -20.56
N ILE A 366 -45.87 -9.76 -19.72
CA ILE A 366 -46.11 -9.79 -18.27
C ILE A 366 -45.97 -8.41 -17.63
N HIS A 367 -45.05 -7.55 -18.09
CA HIS A 367 -44.87 -6.21 -17.53
C HIS A 367 -46.15 -5.37 -17.70
N VAL A 368 -46.79 -5.44 -18.87
CA VAL A 368 -48.04 -4.71 -19.15
C VAL A 368 -49.21 -5.30 -18.36
N ALA A 369 -49.29 -6.62 -18.26
CA ALA A 369 -50.33 -7.29 -17.47
C ALA A 369 -50.25 -6.89 -15.98
N GLU A 370 -49.04 -6.84 -15.41
CA GLU A 370 -48.82 -6.38 -14.04
C GLU A 370 -49.17 -4.89 -13.88
N LEU A 371 -48.79 -4.03 -14.83
CA LEU A 371 -49.12 -2.59 -14.79
C LEU A 371 -50.64 -2.37 -14.72
N ARG A 372 -51.41 -3.10 -15.54
CA ARG A 372 -52.88 -3.03 -15.54
C ARG A 372 -53.44 -3.48 -14.19
N THR A 373 -52.97 -4.59 -13.64
CA THR A 373 -53.40 -5.10 -12.33
C THR A 373 -53.09 -4.11 -11.21
N ALA A 374 -51.85 -3.61 -11.15
CA ALA A 374 -51.39 -2.67 -10.15
C ALA A 374 -52.21 -1.37 -10.16
N LEU A 375 -52.55 -0.87 -11.35
CA LEU A 375 -53.38 0.31 -11.53
C LEU A 375 -54.84 0.06 -11.13
N SER A 376 -55.43 -1.10 -11.48
CA SER A 376 -56.79 -1.46 -11.04
C SER A 376 -56.92 -1.44 -9.52
N HIS A 377 -55.95 -1.99 -8.79
CA HIS A 377 -55.93 -1.93 -7.32
C HIS A 377 -55.89 -0.48 -6.80
N ALA A 378 -55.17 0.42 -7.48
CA ALA A 378 -55.14 1.83 -7.11
C ALA A 378 -56.49 2.55 -7.34
N TYR A 379 -57.20 2.21 -8.43
CA TYR A 379 -58.56 2.70 -8.68
C TYR A 379 -59.55 2.20 -7.62
N GLU A 380 -59.48 0.91 -7.26
CA GLU A 380 -60.35 0.33 -6.23
C GLU A 380 -60.12 0.98 -4.86
N ALA A 381 -58.86 1.20 -4.48
CA ALA A 381 -58.52 1.93 -3.26
C ALA A 381 -58.99 3.39 -3.28
N ALA A 382 -59.12 3.99 -4.46
CA ALA A 382 -59.71 5.32 -4.64
C ALA A 382 -61.25 5.33 -4.59
N GLY A 383 -61.90 4.16 -4.49
CA GLY A 383 -63.36 4.04 -4.60
C GLY A 383 -63.90 4.28 -6.02
N LEU A 384 -63.03 4.18 -7.04
CA LEU A 384 -63.37 4.39 -8.44
C LEU A 384 -63.51 3.05 -9.17
N THR A 385 -64.28 3.04 -10.26
CA THR A 385 -64.38 1.85 -11.12
C THR A 385 -63.08 1.69 -11.93
N PRO A 386 -62.44 0.51 -11.93
CA PRO A 386 -61.25 0.26 -12.73
C PRO A 386 -61.48 0.53 -14.23
N PRO A 387 -60.48 1.10 -14.94
CA PRO A 387 -60.61 1.43 -16.34
C PRO A 387 -60.72 0.17 -17.21
N ARG A 388 -61.46 0.28 -18.32
CA ARG A 388 -61.51 -0.74 -19.36
C ARG A 388 -60.52 -0.41 -20.47
N TYR A 389 -59.72 -1.39 -20.86
CA TYR A 389 -58.74 -1.29 -21.94
C TYR A 389 -59.36 -1.73 -23.26
N SER A 390 -58.93 -1.13 -24.36
CA SER A 390 -59.43 -1.46 -25.69
C SER A 390 -59.02 -2.86 -26.14
N ASP A 391 -57.79 -3.26 -25.79
CA ASP A 391 -57.23 -4.58 -26.10
C ASP A 391 -57.27 -5.53 -24.89
N PRO A 392 -57.45 -6.86 -25.10
CA PRO A 392 -57.39 -7.83 -24.01
C PRO A 392 -55.99 -7.84 -23.36
N THR A 393 -55.92 -8.27 -22.10
CA THR A 393 -54.65 -8.34 -21.36
C THR A 393 -53.62 -9.18 -22.12
N PRO A 394 -52.42 -8.64 -22.39
CA PRO A 394 -51.38 -9.36 -23.12
C PRO A 394 -50.96 -10.66 -22.43
N ILE A 395 -50.87 -11.75 -23.19
CA ILE A 395 -50.45 -13.08 -22.68
C ILE A 395 -48.98 -13.32 -23.04
N ALA A 396 -48.20 -13.77 -22.05
CA ALA A 396 -46.77 -14.06 -22.21
C ALA A 396 -46.49 -15.03 -23.38
N GLY A 397 -45.57 -14.64 -24.26
CA GLY A 397 -45.17 -15.44 -25.43
C GLY A 397 -46.17 -15.48 -26.58
N LEU A 398 -47.35 -14.85 -26.43
CA LEU A 398 -48.43 -14.90 -27.44
C LEU A 398 -48.83 -13.52 -27.97
N THR A 399 -48.82 -12.49 -27.14
CA THR A 399 -49.28 -11.15 -27.53
C THR A 399 -48.11 -10.20 -27.78
N VAL A 400 -48.17 -9.48 -28.90
CA VAL A 400 -47.28 -8.34 -29.19
C VAL A 400 -47.84 -7.09 -28.50
N ILE A 401 -47.00 -6.40 -27.73
CA ILE A 401 -47.38 -5.17 -27.03
C ILE A 401 -47.52 -4.03 -28.04
N LYS A 402 -48.61 -3.28 -27.97
CA LYS A 402 -48.90 -2.15 -28.86
C LYS A 402 -48.68 -0.82 -28.13
N ALA A 403 -48.46 0.25 -28.91
CA ALA A 403 -48.40 1.62 -28.38
C ALA A 403 -49.68 2.00 -27.62
N THR A 404 -50.84 1.56 -28.10
CA THR A 404 -52.15 1.78 -27.44
C THR A 404 -52.18 1.25 -26.01
N ASP A 405 -51.58 0.07 -25.74
CA ASP A 405 -51.59 -0.53 -24.41
C ASP A 405 -50.96 0.38 -23.35
N LEU A 406 -49.86 1.05 -23.72
CA LEU A 406 -49.12 1.95 -22.84
C LEU A 406 -49.74 3.35 -22.80
N ASN A 407 -50.24 3.87 -23.92
CA ASN A 407 -50.91 5.18 -23.96
C ASN A 407 -52.20 5.20 -23.11
N GLU A 408 -52.97 4.10 -23.11
CA GLU A 408 -54.13 3.94 -22.22
C GLU A 408 -53.70 3.95 -20.76
N LEU A 409 -52.68 3.18 -20.39
CA LEU A 409 -52.11 3.17 -19.03
C LEU A 409 -51.65 4.56 -18.57
N ARG A 410 -50.93 5.30 -19.42
CA ARG A 410 -50.50 6.68 -19.14
C ARG A 410 -51.67 7.63 -18.89
N THR A 411 -52.73 7.48 -19.69
CA THR A 411 -53.94 8.28 -19.54
C THR A 411 -54.65 7.96 -18.22
N PHE A 412 -54.79 6.67 -17.90
CA PHE A 412 -55.47 6.24 -16.68
C PHE A 412 -54.68 6.56 -15.42
N VAL A 413 -53.36 6.43 -15.40
CA VAL A 413 -52.57 6.80 -14.21
C VAL A 413 -52.64 8.31 -13.93
N ARG A 414 -52.65 9.16 -14.98
CA ARG A 414 -52.84 10.62 -14.84
C ARG A 414 -54.19 11.00 -14.23
N ALA A 415 -55.23 10.20 -14.47
CA ALA A 415 -56.55 10.42 -13.90
C ALA A 415 -56.64 10.09 -12.40
N LEU A 416 -55.58 9.49 -11.82
CA LEU A 416 -55.44 9.20 -10.39
C LEU A 416 -54.46 10.14 -9.66
N GLU A 417 -53.92 11.14 -10.35
CA GLU A 417 -53.23 12.25 -9.69
C GLU A 417 -54.23 13.08 -8.88
#